data_AF-A0AA35TNT5-F1
#
_entry.id   AF-A0AA35TNT5-F1
#
_cell.length_a   1.000
_cell.length_b   1.000
_cell.length_c   1.000
_cell.angle_alpha   90.00
_cell.angle_beta   90.00
_cell.angle_gamma   90.00
#
_symmetry.space_group_name_H-M   'P 1'
#
loop_
_entity.id
_entity.type
_entity.pdbx_description
1 polymer ?
#
loop_
_entity_poly.entity_id
_entity_poly.type
_entity_poly.pdbx_seq_one_letter_code
_entity_poly.pdbx_strand_id
1 'polypeptide(L)'
;MPCYTKIMTCDSICGKILPCGQHQCQRKCHDGYCTKTSEKCKQLCQTLRNNCGHMCGLVCHAPKECPKTNCMEKLTVTCKCGKIKQQKPCFLLVTGSETDHMFLQSPQKILQCDSECRRNSQANLPQNRTNDVDFMDFVKSELQWFTEQAKKGLVEPRYKFAATSKENRHIIHALAPHYGCTTDSYGTGPQRYTAVSYVGET
;
A
#
# COMPACT_ATOMS: atom_id res chain seq x y z
N MET A 1 50.74 46.04 7.06
CA MET A 1 49.84 44.94 6.63
C MET A 1 48.66 44.90 7.59
N PRO A 2 47.40 45.07 7.14
CA PRO A 2 46.25 44.86 8.00
C PRO A 2 45.80 43.40 7.98
N CYS A 3 45.62 42.82 9.17
CA CYS A 3 45.19 41.45 9.43
C CYS A 3 43.66 41.31 9.30
N TYR A 4 43.19 40.89 8.13
CA TYR A 4 41.79 40.49 7.94
C TYR A 4 41.61 39.05 8.45
N THR A 5 41.29 38.89 9.74
CA THR A 5 40.81 37.61 10.27
C THR A 5 39.42 37.34 9.72
N LYS A 6 39.37 36.53 8.67
CA LYS A 6 38.15 35.96 8.10
C LYS A 6 37.52 35.06 9.19
N ILE A 7 36.44 35.54 9.81
CA ILE A 7 35.65 34.72 10.74
C ILE A 7 35.11 33.56 9.92
N MET A 8 35.55 32.35 10.23
CA MET A 8 35.04 31.12 9.59
C MET A 8 33.60 30.92 10.06
N THR A 9 32.63 31.45 9.30
CA THR A 9 31.22 31.08 9.45
C THR A 9 31.07 29.62 9.06
N CYS A 10 30.98 28.75 10.06
CA CYS A 10 30.67 27.36 9.85
C CYS A 10 29.22 27.26 9.34
N ASP A 11 29.02 26.88 8.09
CA ASP A 11 27.68 26.66 7.51
C ASP A 11 27.06 25.31 7.92
N SER A 12 27.73 24.55 8.80
CA SER A 12 27.25 23.25 9.26
C SER A 12 26.12 23.38 10.28
N ILE A 13 25.31 22.32 10.40
CA ILE A 13 24.34 22.18 11.48
C ILE A 13 25.08 21.99 12.82
N CYS A 14 24.60 22.62 13.89
CA CYS A 14 25.25 22.63 15.19
C CYS A 14 25.41 21.21 15.79
N GLY A 15 24.39 20.36 15.72
CA GLY A 15 24.46 18.94 16.13
C GLY A 15 24.58 18.68 17.63
N LYS A 16 24.82 19.71 18.46
CA LYS A 16 24.94 19.56 19.93
C LYS A 16 23.66 18.97 20.54
N ILE A 17 23.81 18.03 21.48
CA ILE A 17 22.68 17.44 22.22
C ILE A 17 22.00 18.51 23.06
N LEU A 18 20.67 18.62 22.93
CA LEU A 18 19.84 19.53 23.69
C LEU A 18 19.66 19.04 25.14
N PRO A 19 19.24 19.91 26.08
CA PRO A 19 19.02 19.53 27.49
C PRO A 19 18.01 18.39 27.70
N CYS A 20 17.19 18.04 26.70
CA CYS A 20 16.29 16.91 26.76
C CYS A 20 17.00 15.55 26.62
N GLY A 21 18.29 15.51 26.26
CA GLY A 21 19.10 14.29 26.12
C GLY A 21 18.75 13.40 24.92
N GLN A 22 17.64 13.68 24.23
CA GLN A 22 17.07 12.84 23.17
C GLN A 22 17.14 13.50 21.78
N HIS A 23 17.47 14.79 21.70
CA HIS A 23 17.49 15.52 20.43
C HIS A 23 18.75 16.36 20.25
N GLN A 24 19.14 16.60 19.01
CA GLN A 24 20.28 17.42 18.61
C GLN A 24 19.82 18.78 18.06
N CYS A 25 20.63 19.81 18.28
CA CYS A 25 20.40 21.15 17.74
C CYS A 25 20.46 21.14 16.21
N GLN A 26 19.33 21.39 15.56
CA GLN A 26 19.20 21.48 14.10
C GLN A 26 19.43 22.89 13.56
N ARG A 27 19.88 23.84 14.39
CA ARG A 27 20.21 25.21 13.94
C ARG A 27 21.55 25.20 13.21
N LYS A 28 21.75 26.17 12.31
CA LYS A 28 23.10 26.47 11.78
C LYS A 28 24.08 26.73 12.92
N CYS A 29 25.36 26.50 12.68
CA CYS A 29 26.41 26.79 13.65
C CYS A 29 26.21 28.19 14.19
N HIS A 30 26.14 28.27 15.52
CA HIS A 30 25.87 29.50 16.23
C HIS A 30 26.78 29.54 17.44
N ASP A 31 27.09 30.75 17.88
CA ASP A 31 27.76 30.96 19.15
C ASP A 31 26.75 30.91 20.31
N GLY A 32 27.20 30.56 21.51
CA GLY A 32 26.37 30.44 22.70
C GLY A 32 25.50 29.16 22.81
N TYR A 33 24.52 29.19 23.71
CA TYR A 33 23.68 28.02 24.05
C TYR A 33 22.63 27.71 22.99
N CYS A 34 22.42 26.40 22.72
CA CYS A 34 21.44 25.94 21.73
C CYS A 34 19.98 26.24 22.13
N THR A 35 19.70 26.23 23.44
CA THR A 35 18.41 26.56 24.05
C THR A 35 18.66 27.45 25.27
N LYS A 36 17.74 28.38 25.55
CA LYS A 36 17.78 29.15 26.81
C LYS A 36 17.55 28.18 27.98
N THR A 37 18.20 28.42 29.11
CA THR A 37 18.26 27.54 30.31
C THR A 37 16.90 27.12 30.92
N SER A 38 15.77 27.63 30.41
CA SER A 38 14.41 27.29 30.87
C SER A 38 13.45 26.87 29.73
N GLU A 39 13.92 26.82 28.48
CA GLU A 39 13.06 26.53 27.34
C GLU A 39 13.01 25.02 27.06
N LYS A 40 11.80 24.44 27.11
CA LYS A 40 11.58 23.03 26.77
C LYS A 40 11.92 22.78 25.30
N CYS A 41 12.48 21.61 25.02
CA CYS A 41 12.75 21.19 23.65
C CYS A 41 11.44 21.17 22.84
N LYS A 42 11.42 21.85 21.68
CA LYS A 42 10.26 21.93 20.79
C LYS A 42 10.34 20.98 19.60
N GLN A 43 11.41 20.20 19.49
CA GLN A 43 11.58 19.24 18.40
C GLN A 43 10.60 18.08 18.54
N LEU A 44 10.25 17.47 17.41
CA LEU A 44 9.38 16.30 17.39
C LEU A 44 10.16 15.06 17.84
N CYS A 45 9.54 14.27 18.71
CA CYS A 45 10.06 13.02 19.21
C CYS A 45 10.24 12.01 18.07
N GLN A 46 11.47 11.54 17.90
CA GLN A 46 11.87 10.60 16.85
C GLN A 46 11.88 9.14 17.33
N THR A 47 11.54 8.88 18.60
CA THR A 47 11.43 7.51 19.13
C THR A 47 10.36 6.73 18.36
N LEU A 48 10.69 5.52 17.95
CA LEU A 48 9.76 4.63 17.25
C LEU A 48 8.76 4.05 18.25
N ARG A 49 7.48 4.06 17.87
CA ARG A 49 6.43 3.42 18.66
C ARG A 49 6.56 1.90 18.53
N ASN A 50 6.57 1.19 19.66
CA ASN A 50 6.68 -0.28 19.68
C ASN A 50 5.51 -0.99 18.95
N ASN A 51 4.33 -0.37 18.88
CA ASN A 51 3.14 -0.98 18.29
C ASN A 51 3.05 -0.89 16.76
N CYS A 52 3.70 0.08 16.12
CA CYS A 52 3.58 0.27 14.67
C CYS A 52 4.90 0.63 13.97
N GLY A 53 5.99 0.81 14.72
CA GLY A 53 7.29 1.19 14.19
C GLY A 53 7.37 2.62 13.63
N HIS A 54 6.29 3.42 13.71
CA HIS A 54 6.32 4.82 13.28
C HIS A 54 6.94 5.72 14.35
N MET A 55 7.56 6.81 13.92
CA MET A 55 8.02 7.87 14.82
C MET A 55 6.86 8.40 15.67
N CYS A 56 7.14 8.73 16.94
CA CYS A 56 6.17 9.31 17.86
C CYS A 56 5.53 10.58 17.26
N GLY A 57 6.38 11.49 16.76
CA GLY A 57 5.95 12.71 16.05
C GLY A 57 5.29 13.77 16.93
N LEU A 58 5.17 13.53 18.25
CA LEU A 58 4.73 14.54 19.21
C LEU A 58 5.88 15.48 19.59
N VAL A 59 5.57 16.69 20.05
CA VAL A 59 6.58 17.58 20.66
C VAL A 59 7.31 16.82 21.77
N CYS A 60 8.62 17.05 21.87
CA CYS A 60 9.50 16.44 22.85
C CYS A 60 8.85 16.44 24.24
N HIS A 61 8.64 15.23 24.75
CA HIS A 61 8.00 14.97 26.05
C HIS A 61 9.00 14.44 27.09
N ALA A 62 10.30 14.45 26.77
CA ALA A 62 11.36 14.12 27.72
C ALA A 62 11.27 15.01 28.97
N PRO A 63 11.52 14.47 30.17
CA PRO A 63 12.07 13.14 30.46
C PRO A 63 11.02 12.01 30.53
N LYS A 64 9.75 12.28 30.22
CA LYS A 64 8.70 11.26 30.26
C LYS A 64 8.81 10.32 29.06
N GLU A 65 8.44 9.05 29.28
CA GLU A 65 8.30 8.06 28.21
C GLU A 65 7.28 8.48 27.14
N CYS A 66 7.36 7.86 25.96
CA CYS A 66 6.42 8.12 24.87
C CYS A 66 4.98 7.77 25.30
N PRO A 67 4.03 8.72 25.19
CA PRO A 67 2.65 8.44 25.56
C PRO A 67 2.03 7.42 24.59
N LYS A 68 1.22 6.50 25.12
CA LYS A 68 0.50 5.46 24.36
C LYS A 68 -0.71 6.03 23.60
N THR A 69 -0.47 7.01 22.72
CA THR A 69 -1.52 7.65 21.90
C THR A 69 -1.68 6.96 20.55
N ASN A 70 -2.86 7.16 19.93
CA ASN A 70 -3.13 6.70 18.57
C ASN A 70 -2.11 7.30 17.58
N CYS A 71 -1.55 6.43 16.73
CA CYS A 71 -0.64 6.87 15.68
C CYS A 71 -1.41 7.56 14.55
N MET A 72 -1.12 8.85 14.32
CA MET A 72 -1.74 9.68 13.28
C MET A 72 -1.01 9.62 11.92
N GLU A 73 0.01 8.78 11.79
CA GLU A 73 0.73 8.62 10.52
C GLU A 73 -0.23 8.12 9.42
N LYS A 74 -0.23 8.77 8.25
CA LYS A 74 -1.12 8.41 7.15
C LYS A 74 -0.45 7.33 6.29
N LEU A 75 -1.05 6.16 6.26
CA LEU A 75 -0.62 5.06 5.40
C LEU A 75 -1.46 5.02 4.13
N THR A 76 -0.79 4.84 2.99
CA THR A 76 -1.46 4.58 1.72
C THR A 76 -1.80 3.10 1.65
N VAL A 77 -3.08 2.78 1.80
CA VAL A 77 -3.61 1.43 1.63
C VAL A 77 -4.12 1.23 0.22
N THR A 78 -3.85 0.06 -0.35
CA THR A 78 -4.28 -0.31 -1.71
C THR A 78 -5.27 -1.49 -1.62
N CYS A 79 -6.33 -1.54 -2.44
CA CYS A 79 -7.17 -2.74 -2.51
C CYS A 79 -6.38 -3.92 -3.12
N LYS A 80 -6.82 -5.17 -2.88
CA LYS A 80 -6.27 -6.40 -3.51
C LYS A 80 -6.13 -6.29 -5.03
N CYS A 81 -7.03 -5.55 -5.69
CA CYS A 81 -7.02 -5.37 -7.14
C CYS A 81 -6.03 -4.31 -7.65
N GLY A 82 -5.34 -3.58 -6.76
CA GLY A 82 -4.39 -2.53 -7.14
C GLY A 82 -5.01 -1.21 -7.65
N LYS A 83 -6.30 -1.18 -7.98
CA LYS A 83 -6.96 -0.03 -8.64
C LYS A 83 -7.34 1.12 -7.71
N ILE A 84 -7.51 0.86 -6.41
CA ILE A 84 -7.86 1.90 -5.43
C ILE A 84 -6.72 2.08 -4.45
N LYS A 85 -6.29 3.32 -4.28
CA LYS A 85 -5.35 3.78 -3.26
C LYS A 85 -6.07 4.79 -2.38
N GLN A 86 -6.03 4.60 -1.07
CA GLN A 86 -6.60 5.54 -0.10
C GLN A 86 -5.60 5.80 1.03
N GLN A 87 -5.60 7.00 1.57
CA GLN A 87 -4.84 7.32 2.76
C GLN A 87 -5.70 7.10 4.00
N LYS A 88 -5.23 6.26 4.94
CA LYS A 88 -5.87 6.00 6.22
C LYS A 88 -4.85 6.15 7.36
N PRO A 89 -5.24 6.68 8.52
CA PRO A 89 -4.34 6.81 9.65
C PRO A 89 -3.97 5.44 10.24
N CYS A 90 -2.74 5.30 10.71
CA CYS A 90 -2.14 4.06 11.18
C CYS A 90 -2.95 3.38 12.29
N PHE A 91 -3.55 4.13 13.22
CA PHE A 91 -4.32 3.52 14.32
C PHE A 91 -5.52 2.67 13.84
N LEU A 92 -6.12 2.99 12.69
CA LEU A 92 -7.18 2.16 12.09
C LEU A 92 -6.64 0.84 11.53
N LEU A 93 -5.34 0.79 11.27
CA LEU A 93 -4.70 -0.30 10.57
C LEU A 93 -3.98 -1.30 11.51
N VAL A 94 -3.89 -1.02 12.80
CA VAL A 94 -3.24 -1.93 13.78
C VAL A 94 -4.25 -2.74 14.60
N THR A 95 -5.56 -2.57 14.35
CA THR A 95 -6.62 -3.37 15.00
C THR A 95 -6.69 -4.80 14.44
N GLY A 96 -5.95 -5.72 15.04
CA GLY A 96 -5.93 -7.15 14.74
C GLY A 96 -5.08 -7.86 15.78
N SER A 97 -5.56 -9.00 16.27
CA SER A 97 -5.09 -9.75 17.44
C SER A 97 -3.58 -9.94 17.57
N GLU A 98 -3.20 -10.08 18.83
CA GLU A 98 -1.87 -10.35 19.38
C GLU A 98 -1.12 -11.49 18.65
N THR A 99 0.21 -11.43 18.71
CA THR A 99 1.23 -12.42 18.28
C THR A 99 1.74 -12.35 16.84
N ASP A 100 2.38 -11.23 16.47
CA ASP A 100 3.66 -11.25 15.70
C ASP A 100 4.19 -9.81 15.50
N HIS A 101 4.70 -9.23 16.58
CA HIS A 101 5.52 -8.02 16.50
C HIS A 101 6.96 -8.40 16.19
N MET A 102 7.26 -8.66 14.93
CA MET A 102 8.65 -8.65 14.49
C MET A 102 8.77 -8.06 13.08
N PHE A 103 9.22 -6.81 13.03
CA PHE A 103 9.87 -6.17 11.89
C PHE A 103 9.28 -6.47 10.50
N LEU A 104 8.14 -5.88 10.15
CA LEU A 104 7.74 -5.81 8.74
C LEU A 104 7.19 -4.44 8.36
N GLN A 105 7.78 -3.90 7.30
CA GLN A 105 7.31 -2.76 6.52
C GLN A 105 5.79 -2.85 6.35
N SER A 106 5.08 -1.80 6.76
CA SER A 106 3.68 -1.51 6.42
C SER A 106 2.72 -2.70 6.58
N PRO A 107 1.89 -2.76 7.64
CA PRO A 107 0.80 -3.73 7.65
C PRO A 107 -0.04 -3.46 6.40
N GLN A 108 0.06 -4.36 5.41
CA GLN A 108 -0.72 -4.33 4.18
C GLN A 108 -2.17 -4.64 4.56
N LYS A 109 -2.83 -3.69 5.25
CA LYS A 109 -4.26 -3.72 5.43
C LYS A 109 -4.88 -3.23 4.13
N ILE A 110 -5.01 -4.23 3.28
CA ILE A 110 -5.82 -4.28 2.07
C ILE A 110 -7.16 -3.56 2.32
N LEU A 111 -7.41 -2.49 1.58
CA LEU A 111 -8.73 -1.86 1.52
C LEU A 111 -9.71 -2.89 0.94
N GLN A 112 -10.86 -3.12 1.57
CA GLN A 112 -11.91 -3.91 0.94
C GLN A 112 -12.48 -3.15 -0.26
N CYS A 113 -12.47 -3.78 -1.43
CA CYS A 113 -13.00 -3.18 -2.66
C CYS A 113 -14.50 -2.86 -2.48
N ASP A 114 -14.87 -1.59 -2.65
CA ASP A 114 -16.24 -1.09 -2.58
C ASP A 114 -17.08 -1.51 -3.81
N SER A 115 -18.37 -1.15 -3.81
CA SER A 115 -19.32 -1.54 -4.86
C SER A 115 -18.99 -0.95 -6.24
N GLU A 116 -18.21 0.11 -6.33
CA GLU A 116 -17.70 0.68 -7.58
C GLU A 116 -16.43 -0.03 -8.03
N CYS A 117 -15.54 -0.37 -7.11
CA CYS A 117 -14.37 -1.19 -7.38
C CYS A 117 -14.73 -2.61 -7.84
N ARG A 118 -15.79 -3.20 -7.27
CA ARG A 118 -16.34 -4.50 -7.70
C ARG A 118 -16.96 -4.44 -9.10
N ARG A 119 -17.44 -3.27 -9.53
CA ARG A 119 -17.91 -3.03 -10.90
C ARG A 119 -16.74 -2.80 -11.87
N ASN A 120 -15.68 -2.11 -11.43
CA ASN A 120 -14.48 -1.85 -12.24
C ASN A 120 -13.41 -2.96 -12.22
N SER A 121 -13.57 -4.00 -11.39
CA SER A 121 -12.85 -5.28 -11.59
C SER A 121 -13.39 -6.08 -12.78
N GLN A 122 -14.59 -5.74 -13.29
CA GLN A 122 -15.10 -6.26 -14.56
C GLN A 122 -14.63 -5.44 -15.77
N ALA A 123 -13.94 -4.31 -15.57
CA ALA A 123 -13.26 -3.58 -16.64
C ALA A 123 -11.78 -4.00 -16.72
N ASN A 124 -11.54 -5.28 -17.02
CA ASN A 124 -10.28 -5.76 -17.59
C ASN A 124 -10.53 -6.13 -19.06
N LEU A 125 -11.03 -5.18 -19.84
CA LEU A 125 -10.82 -5.21 -21.28
C LEU A 125 -9.76 -4.17 -21.59
N PRO A 126 -8.62 -4.53 -22.20
CA PRO A 126 -7.67 -3.55 -22.68
C PRO A 126 -8.40 -2.58 -23.61
N GLN A 127 -8.27 -1.28 -23.34
CA GLN A 127 -8.97 -0.21 -24.07
C GLN A 127 -8.46 -0.04 -25.51
N ASN A 128 -7.43 -0.79 -25.92
CA ASN A 128 -6.78 -0.66 -27.21
C ASN A 128 -6.87 -1.99 -27.99
N ARG A 129 -7.81 -2.07 -28.92
CA ARG A 129 -7.97 -3.19 -29.85
C ARG A 129 -7.00 -3.00 -30.99
N THR A 130 -5.90 -3.77 -31.03
CA THR A 130 -5.17 -3.93 -32.30
C THR A 130 -4.81 -5.37 -32.66
N ASN A 131 -4.65 -6.35 -31.75
CA ASN A 131 -4.36 -7.74 -32.16
C ASN A 131 -4.96 -8.82 -31.25
N ASP A 132 -5.38 -9.95 -31.83
CA ASP A 132 -5.92 -11.13 -31.12
C ASP A 132 -4.96 -11.73 -30.07
N VAL A 133 -3.65 -11.50 -30.25
CA VAL A 133 -2.58 -11.97 -29.37
C VAL A 133 -2.67 -11.33 -27.97
N ASP A 134 -2.91 -10.02 -27.89
CA ASP A 134 -2.98 -9.29 -26.61
C ASP A 134 -4.16 -9.76 -25.75
N PHE A 135 -5.28 -10.10 -26.40
CA PHE A 135 -6.45 -10.62 -25.72
C PHE A 135 -6.23 -12.05 -25.21
N MET A 136 -5.57 -12.89 -26.00
CA MET A 136 -5.25 -14.26 -25.60
C MET A 136 -4.36 -14.29 -24.36
N ASP A 137 -3.31 -13.48 -24.32
CA ASP A 137 -2.39 -13.43 -23.17
C ASP A 137 -3.07 -12.85 -21.93
N PHE A 138 -3.95 -11.87 -22.13
CA PHE A 138 -4.83 -11.41 -21.06
C PHE A 138 -5.67 -12.56 -20.48
N VAL A 139 -6.40 -13.31 -21.32
CA VAL A 139 -7.23 -14.44 -20.88
C VAL A 139 -6.41 -15.51 -20.15
N LYS A 140 -5.21 -15.86 -20.67
CA LYS A 140 -4.30 -16.81 -20.00
C LYS A 140 -3.93 -16.34 -18.60
N SER A 141 -3.50 -15.08 -18.46
CA SER A 141 -3.11 -14.52 -17.17
C SER A 141 -4.25 -14.53 -16.14
N GLU A 142 -5.47 -14.22 -16.60
CA GLU A 142 -6.66 -14.18 -15.75
C GLU A 142 -7.10 -15.58 -15.33
N LEU A 143 -7.07 -16.56 -16.23
CA LEU A 143 -7.38 -17.97 -15.94
C LEU A 143 -6.36 -18.60 -14.99
N GLN A 144 -5.07 -18.35 -15.21
CA GLN A 144 -4.01 -18.84 -14.33
C GLN A 144 -4.21 -18.32 -12.91
N TRP A 145 -4.34 -17.00 -12.76
CA TRP A 145 -4.57 -16.40 -11.45
C TRP A 145 -5.85 -16.94 -10.79
N PHE A 146 -6.97 -16.98 -11.52
CA PHE A 146 -8.26 -17.46 -11.00
C PHE A 146 -8.16 -18.89 -10.46
N THR A 147 -7.57 -19.80 -11.24
CA THR A 147 -7.48 -21.22 -10.87
C THR A 147 -6.53 -21.45 -9.70
N GLU A 148 -5.44 -20.71 -9.60
CA GLU A 148 -4.57 -20.74 -8.42
C GLU A 148 -5.30 -20.29 -7.14
N GLN A 149 -6.15 -19.26 -7.22
CA GLN A 149 -6.94 -18.81 -6.07
C GLN A 149 -8.05 -19.81 -5.73
N ALA A 150 -8.72 -20.39 -6.74
CA ALA A 150 -9.78 -21.37 -6.55
C ALA A 150 -9.26 -22.67 -5.92
N LYS A 151 -8.10 -23.16 -6.37
CA LYS A 151 -7.37 -24.28 -5.76
C LYS A 151 -7.09 -24.06 -4.27
N LYS A 152 -6.82 -22.82 -3.87
CA LYS A 152 -6.55 -22.43 -2.47
C LYS A 152 -7.81 -22.14 -1.65
N GLY A 153 -9.00 -22.22 -2.24
CA GLY A 153 -10.27 -21.86 -1.58
C GLY A 153 -10.37 -20.36 -1.22
N LEU A 154 -9.59 -19.51 -1.87
CA LEU A 154 -9.55 -18.06 -1.58
C LEU A 154 -10.60 -17.26 -2.36
N VAL A 155 -11.20 -17.88 -3.38
CA VAL A 155 -12.27 -17.30 -4.22
C VAL A 155 -13.33 -18.36 -4.50
N GLU A 156 -14.55 -17.90 -4.78
CA GLU A 156 -15.63 -18.76 -5.31
C GLU A 156 -15.17 -19.45 -6.61
N PRO A 157 -15.60 -20.70 -6.88
CA PRO A 157 -15.17 -21.47 -8.05
C PRO A 157 -15.80 -20.96 -9.37
N ARG A 158 -16.12 -19.67 -9.46
CA ARG A 158 -16.74 -19.04 -10.63
C ARG A 158 -16.21 -17.63 -10.87
N TYR A 159 -15.75 -17.39 -12.09
CA TYR A 159 -15.23 -16.11 -12.59
C TYR A 159 -16.06 -15.60 -13.77
N LYS A 160 -16.23 -14.28 -13.91
CA LYS A 160 -17.04 -13.68 -14.98
C LYS A 160 -16.21 -12.70 -15.81
N PHE A 161 -15.98 -13.04 -17.08
CA PHE A 161 -15.49 -12.09 -18.06
C PHE A 161 -16.58 -11.09 -18.42
N ALA A 162 -16.19 -9.86 -18.72
CA ALA A 162 -17.11 -8.83 -19.21
C ALA A 162 -17.70 -9.20 -20.58
N ALA A 163 -18.70 -8.43 -21.01
CA ALA A 163 -19.27 -8.62 -22.34
C ALA A 163 -18.19 -8.36 -23.42
N THR A 164 -17.92 -9.36 -24.25
CA THR A 164 -16.91 -9.31 -25.30
C THR A 164 -17.48 -9.71 -26.65
N SER A 165 -16.74 -9.42 -27.73
CA SER A 165 -17.10 -9.83 -29.09
C SER A 165 -17.22 -11.36 -29.20
N LYS A 166 -17.84 -11.84 -30.28
CA LYS A 166 -18.01 -13.29 -30.50
C LYS A 166 -16.64 -14.00 -30.59
N GLU A 167 -15.67 -13.36 -31.22
CA GLU A 167 -14.30 -13.83 -31.42
C GLU A 167 -13.58 -13.96 -30.08
N ASN A 168 -13.64 -12.92 -29.23
CA ASN A 168 -13.04 -12.94 -27.90
C ASN A 168 -13.69 -13.99 -26.99
N ARG A 169 -15.01 -14.19 -27.09
CA ARG A 169 -15.69 -15.26 -26.34
C ARG A 169 -15.22 -16.64 -26.78
N HIS A 170 -14.95 -16.84 -28.06
CA HIS A 170 -14.41 -18.11 -28.56
C HIS A 170 -13.04 -18.42 -27.96
N ILE A 171 -12.16 -17.43 -27.83
CA ILE A 171 -10.85 -17.58 -27.18
C ILE A 171 -10.99 -18.01 -25.72
N ILE A 172 -11.92 -17.39 -24.97
CA ILE A 172 -12.19 -17.77 -23.56
C ILE A 172 -12.67 -19.23 -23.48
N HIS A 173 -13.62 -19.62 -24.33
CA HIS A 173 -14.14 -20.99 -24.36
C HIS A 173 -13.06 -22.02 -24.76
N ALA A 174 -12.16 -21.67 -25.66
CA ALA A 174 -11.07 -22.55 -26.11
C ALA A 174 -9.97 -22.71 -25.05
N LEU A 175 -9.63 -21.66 -24.29
CA LEU A 175 -8.55 -21.70 -23.31
C LEU A 175 -8.95 -22.34 -21.98
N ALA A 176 -10.17 -22.13 -21.51
CA ALA A 176 -10.60 -22.53 -20.18
C ALA A 176 -10.38 -24.03 -19.83
N PRO A 177 -10.61 -25.00 -20.74
CA PRO A 177 -10.35 -26.41 -20.45
C PRO A 177 -8.89 -26.71 -20.08
N HIS A 178 -7.92 -25.97 -20.62
CA HIS A 178 -6.50 -26.15 -20.30
C HIS A 178 -6.14 -25.79 -18.85
N TYR A 179 -7.01 -25.05 -18.17
CA TYR A 179 -6.85 -24.64 -16.78
C TYR A 179 -7.80 -25.42 -15.84
N GLY A 180 -8.44 -26.51 -16.29
CA GLY A 180 -9.41 -27.26 -15.48
C GLY A 180 -10.70 -26.47 -15.24
N CYS A 181 -11.10 -25.64 -16.21
CA CYS A 181 -12.30 -24.83 -16.12
C CYS A 181 -13.34 -25.19 -17.20
N THR A 182 -14.61 -25.09 -16.86
CA THR A 182 -15.74 -25.10 -17.80
C THR A 182 -16.24 -23.68 -18.05
N THR A 183 -16.94 -23.46 -19.17
CA THR A 183 -17.37 -22.12 -19.57
C THR A 183 -18.79 -22.09 -20.11
N ASP A 184 -19.53 -21.04 -19.73
CA ASP A 184 -20.90 -20.81 -20.16
C ASP A 184 -21.08 -19.34 -20.56
N SER A 185 -21.79 -19.09 -21.66
CA SER A 185 -22.11 -17.74 -22.13
C SER A 185 -23.55 -17.37 -21.78
N TYR A 186 -23.77 -16.27 -21.07
CA TYR A 186 -25.10 -15.81 -20.64
C TYR A 186 -25.46 -14.43 -21.22
N GLY A 187 -26.76 -14.18 -21.37
CA GLY A 187 -27.30 -12.91 -21.86
C GLY A 187 -27.50 -12.86 -23.38
N THR A 188 -28.08 -11.75 -23.84
CA THR A 188 -28.43 -11.51 -25.25
C THR A 188 -27.76 -10.24 -25.77
N GLY A 189 -27.41 -10.23 -27.06
CA GLY A 189 -26.86 -9.06 -27.74
C GLY A 189 -25.57 -8.50 -27.10
N PRO A 190 -25.42 -7.16 -26.98
CA PRO A 190 -24.19 -6.50 -26.52
C PRO A 190 -23.86 -6.71 -25.04
N GLN A 191 -24.79 -7.27 -24.24
CA GLN A 191 -24.57 -7.57 -22.83
C GLN A 191 -24.15 -9.03 -22.57
N ARG A 192 -23.92 -9.82 -23.63
CA ARG A 192 -23.57 -11.23 -23.51
C ARG A 192 -22.17 -11.41 -22.94
N TYR A 193 -22.06 -12.15 -21.83
CA TYR A 193 -20.83 -12.34 -21.08
C TYR A 193 -20.48 -13.82 -20.92
N THR A 194 -19.22 -14.14 -20.66
CA THR A 194 -18.75 -15.52 -20.44
C THR A 194 -18.43 -15.73 -18.96
N ALA A 195 -19.03 -16.73 -18.34
CA ALA A 195 -18.65 -17.22 -17.03
C ALA A 195 -17.77 -18.45 -17.16
N VAL A 196 -16.80 -18.56 -16.26
CA VAL A 196 -15.85 -19.67 -16.15
C VAL A 196 -16.04 -20.30 -14.79
N SER A 197 -16.13 -21.63 -14.72
CA SER A 197 -16.25 -22.36 -13.46
C SER A 197 -15.06 -23.31 -13.30
N TYR A 198 -14.38 -23.25 -12.15
CA TYR A 198 -13.28 -24.16 -11.85
C TYR A 198 -13.85 -25.50 -11.38
N VAL A 199 -13.48 -26.58 -12.07
CA VAL A 199 -14.01 -27.93 -11.79
C VAL A 199 -12.94 -28.90 -11.26
N GLY A 200 -11.69 -28.45 -11.15
CA GLY A 200 -10.56 -29.31 -10.79
C GLY A 200 -9.89 -29.95 -12.01
N GLU A 201 -8.70 -30.49 -11.81
CA GLU A 201 -8.11 -31.45 -12.76
C GLU A 201 -8.76 -32.81 -12.47
N THR A 202 -9.40 -33.39 -13.47
CA THR A 202 -9.86 -34.80 -13.45
C THR A 202 -8.69 -35.75 -13.52
#